data_AF-A0A8W8N7D0-F1
#
_entry.id   AF-A0A8W8N7D0-F1
#
_cell.length_a   1.000
_cell.length_b   1.000
_cell.length_c   1.000
_cell.angle_alpha   90.00
_cell.angle_beta   90.00
_cell.angle_gamma   90.00
#
_symmetry.space_group_name_H-M   'P 1'
#
loop_
_entity.id
_entity.type
_entity.pdbx_description
1 polymer ?
#
loop_
_entity_poly.entity_id
_entity_poly.type
_entity_poly.pdbx_seq_one_letter_code
_entity_poly.pdbx_strand_id
1 'polypeptide(L)'
;LSTGAIEEAIMTSEDIAEVAVVGIPDTLKGQIPLGLCVLKHGVSKSAEEVLNHVRDVVRKEIGPVAAFKLAVIVPKLPKTRAGKIARNTVALMAAGQPFKIPVTIEDASVYPHIRDSLQQIGYAKEYQPQ
;
A
#
# COMPACT_ATOMS: atom_id res chain seq x y z
N LEU A 1 6.17 -0.86 -15.80
CA LEU A 1 6.81 -0.40 -14.56
C LEU A 1 6.57 -1.47 -13.49
N SER A 2 7.60 -1.95 -12.80
CA SER A 2 7.42 -2.94 -11.74
C SER A 2 7.06 -2.25 -10.42
N THR A 3 6.27 -2.92 -9.58
CA THR A 3 6.00 -2.47 -8.22
C THR A 3 7.28 -2.40 -7.38
N GLY A 4 8.24 -3.31 -7.63
CA GLY A 4 9.54 -3.33 -6.96
C GLY A 4 10.36 -2.05 -7.16
N ALA A 5 10.40 -1.49 -8.37
CA ALA A 5 11.12 -0.24 -8.62
C ALA A 5 10.50 0.94 -7.83
N ILE A 6 9.17 0.96 -7.70
CA ILE A 6 8.46 1.95 -6.88
C ILE A 6 8.79 1.73 -5.39
N GLU A 7 8.76 0.49 -4.91
CA GLU A 7 9.14 0.15 -3.53
C GLU A 7 10.58 0.61 -3.24
N GLU A 8 11.54 0.32 -4.11
CA GLU A 8 12.95 0.75 -3.98
C GLU A 8 13.09 2.27 -3.90
N ALA A 9 12.38 3.02 -4.76
CA ALA A 9 12.38 4.48 -4.70
C ALA A 9 11.83 4.99 -3.36
N ILE A 10 10.70 4.45 -2.88
CA ILE A 10 10.09 4.86 -1.61
C ILE A 10 11.01 4.55 -0.42
N MET A 11 11.74 3.42 -0.47
CA MET A 11 12.68 3.03 0.58
C MET A 11 13.90 3.96 0.73
N THR A 12 14.10 4.91 -0.18
CA THR A 12 15.09 5.99 0.00
C THR A 12 14.64 7.07 1.00
N SER A 13 13.35 7.10 1.34
CA SER A 13 12.79 8.01 2.35
C SER A 13 13.22 7.63 3.76
N GLU A 14 13.73 8.59 4.52
CA GLU A 14 14.19 8.37 5.89
C GLU A 14 13.05 8.04 6.86
N ASP A 15 11.80 8.39 6.52
CA ASP A 15 10.65 8.20 7.41
C ASP A 15 10.02 6.80 7.27
N ILE A 16 10.35 6.05 6.21
CA ILE A 16 9.72 4.76 5.89
C ILE A 16 10.56 3.59 6.41
N ALA A 17 9.94 2.74 7.23
CA ALA A 17 10.53 1.49 7.72
C ALA A 17 10.33 0.35 6.72
N GLU A 18 9.13 0.24 6.17
CA GLU A 18 8.76 -0.78 5.20
C GLU A 18 7.74 -0.23 4.20
N VAL A 19 7.76 -0.79 2.98
CA VAL A 19 6.77 -0.47 1.95
C VAL A 19 6.35 -1.70 1.18
N ALA A 20 5.08 -1.75 0.79
CA ALA A 20 4.58 -2.63 -0.25
C ALA A 20 3.82 -1.81 -1.29
N VAL A 21 4.05 -2.08 -2.57
CA VAL A 21 3.27 -1.50 -3.66
C VAL A 21 2.47 -2.60 -4.34
N VAL A 22 1.18 -2.37 -4.48
CA VAL A 22 0.25 -3.24 -5.19
C VAL A 22 -0.40 -2.51 -6.35
N GLY A 23 -0.68 -3.24 -7.43
CA GLY A 23 -1.52 -2.72 -8.52
C GLY A 23 -2.98 -2.88 -8.16
N ILE A 24 -3.78 -1.83 -8.35
CA ILE A 24 -5.23 -1.88 -8.21
C ILE A 24 -5.91 -1.48 -9.52
N PRO A 25 -7.11 -2.03 -9.83
CA PRO A 25 -7.83 -1.67 -11.05
C PRO A 25 -8.16 -0.18 -11.13
N ASP A 26 -7.99 0.41 -12.31
CA ASP A 26 -8.36 1.79 -12.64
C ASP A 26 -9.03 1.83 -14.02
N THR A 27 -10.13 2.56 -14.15
CA THR A 27 -10.96 2.56 -15.36
C THR A 27 -10.29 3.21 -16.56
N LEU A 28 -9.32 4.10 -16.35
CA LEU A 28 -8.64 4.83 -17.42
C LEU A 28 -7.28 4.21 -17.76
N LYS A 29 -6.57 3.74 -16.73
CA LYS A 29 -5.18 3.27 -16.84
C LYS A 29 -5.04 1.74 -16.77
N GLY A 30 -6.15 1.02 -16.59
CA GLY A 30 -6.16 -0.42 -16.37
C GLY A 30 -5.74 -0.80 -14.96
N GLN A 31 -4.50 -0.46 -14.58
CA GLN A 31 -4.01 -0.57 -13.22
C GLN A 31 -3.18 0.64 -12.81
N ILE A 32 -3.28 1.02 -11.53
CA ILE A 32 -2.45 2.05 -10.90
C ILE A 32 -1.78 1.52 -9.64
N PRO A 33 -0.60 2.02 -9.28
CA PRO A 33 0.09 1.60 -8.07
C PRO A 33 -0.49 2.27 -6.81
N LEU A 34 -0.59 1.48 -5.75
CA LEU A 34 -0.99 1.87 -4.40
C LEU A 34 0.09 1.45 -3.41
N GLY A 35 0.64 2.40 -2.67
CA GLY A 35 1.65 2.16 -1.64
C GLY A 35 1.04 1.94 -0.25
N LEU A 36 1.50 0.91 0.44
CA LEU A 36 1.29 0.70 1.87
C LEU A 36 2.62 1.00 2.56
N CYS A 37 2.65 2.07 3.34
CA CYS A 37 3.86 2.57 3.97
C CYS A 37 3.79 2.37 5.48
N VAL A 38 4.85 1.81 6.06
CA VAL A 38 5.04 1.70 7.51
C VAL A 38 6.08 2.74 7.92
N LEU A 39 5.74 3.59 8.89
CA LEU A 39 6.66 4.61 9.39
C LEU A 39 7.72 4.01 10.31
N LYS A 40 8.89 4.63 10.35
CA LYS A 40 9.87 4.38 11.42
C LYS A 40 9.35 4.90 12.76
N HIS A 41 9.85 4.32 13.85
CA HIS A 41 9.58 4.84 15.18
C HIS A 41 10.14 6.26 15.36
N GLY A 42 9.36 7.12 16.00
CA GLY A 42 9.79 8.48 16.34
C GLY A 42 9.66 9.52 15.21
N VAL A 43 9.01 9.17 14.09
CA VAL A 43 8.66 10.16 13.06
C VAL A 43 7.71 11.22 13.64
N SER A 44 8.15 12.47 13.64
CA SER A 44 7.39 13.62 14.15
C SER A 44 6.51 14.31 13.09
N LYS A 45 6.75 14.00 11.81
CA LYS A 45 5.95 14.50 10.67
C LYS A 45 4.55 13.90 10.71
N SER A 46 3.56 14.66 10.25
CA SER A 46 2.21 14.13 10.05
C SER A 46 2.19 13.07 8.94
N ALA A 47 1.18 12.19 8.97
CA ALA A 47 1.01 11.18 7.93
C ALA A 47 0.87 11.80 6.53
N GLU A 48 0.19 12.94 6.41
CA GLU A 48 0.01 13.63 5.13
C GLU A 48 1.34 14.16 4.57
N GLU A 49 2.17 14.77 5.42
CA GLU A 49 3.50 15.26 5.02
C GLU A 49 4.39 14.12 4.50
N VAL A 50 4.41 12.98 5.20
CA VAL A 50 5.19 11.82 4.76
C VAL A 50 4.65 11.26 3.44
N LEU A 51 3.32 11.14 3.30
CA LEU A 51 2.72 10.62 2.07
C LEU A 51 2.97 11.55 0.86
N ASN A 52 2.96 12.87 1.07
CA ASN A 52 3.31 13.84 0.03
C ASN A 52 4.79 13.68 -0.36
N HIS A 53 5.70 13.60 0.61
CA HIS A 53 7.11 13.37 0.35
C HIS A 53 7.36 12.06 -0.42
N VAL A 54 6.68 10.98 -0.04
CA VAL A 54 6.78 9.67 -0.72
C VAL A 54 6.34 9.76 -2.20
N ARG A 55 5.25 10.48 -2.50
CA ARG A 55 4.80 10.71 -3.89
C ARG A 55 5.84 11.51 -4.69
N ASP A 56 6.45 12.52 -4.08
CA ASP A 56 7.46 13.35 -4.71
C ASP A 56 8.75 12.56 -5.00
N VAL A 57 9.19 11.71 -4.06
CA VAL A 57 10.32 10.81 -4.25
C VAL A 57 10.09 9.89 -5.45
N VAL A 58 8.94 9.21 -5.52
CA VAL A 58 8.63 8.34 -6.66
C VAL A 58 8.60 9.14 -7.97
N ARG A 59 7.99 10.32 -7.96
CA ARG A 59 7.94 11.18 -9.14
C ARG A 59 9.33 11.65 -9.59
N LYS A 60 10.24 11.90 -8.65
CA LYS A 60 11.61 12.32 -8.94
C LYS A 60 12.47 11.18 -9.48
N GLU A 61 12.45 10.03 -8.80
CA GLU A 61 13.33 8.89 -9.11
C GLU A 61 12.84 8.08 -10.32
N ILE A 62 11.52 7.93 -10.49
CA ILE A 62 10.94 7.10 -11.57
C ILE A 62 10.30 7.95 -12.67
N GLY A 63 9.82 9.14 -12.32
CA GLY A 63 9.13 10.03 -13.25
C GLY A 63 7.60 9.94 -13.18
N PRO A 64 6.91 10.90 -13.81
CA PRO A 64 5.44 10.98 -13.81
C PRO A 64 4.76 9.77 -14.48
N VAL A 65 5.49 9.00 -15.31
CA VAL A 65 5.01 7.76 -15.93
C VAL A 65 4.60 6.71 -14.91
N ALA A 66 5.13 6.76 -13.68
CA ALA A 66 4.74 5.87 -12.61
C ALA A 66 3.29 6.03 -12.17
N ALA A 67 2.67 7.19 -12.43
CA ALA A 67 1.30 7.50 -12.03
C ALA A 67 1.01 7.23 -10.55
N PHE A 68 2.04 7.27 -9.69
CA PHE A 68 1.94 6.98 -8.26
C PHE A 68 1.29 8.15 -7.53
N LYS A 69 0.02 7.96 -7.16
CA LYS A 69 -0.79 8.96 -6.46
C LYS A 69 -1.35 8.44 -5.15
N LEU A 70 -1.53 7.12 -5.03
CA LEU A 70 -2.19 6.49 -3.91
C LEU A 70 -1.16 5.89 -2.97
N ALA A 71 -1.21 6.33 -1.72
CA ALA A 71 -0.38 5.79 -0.67
C ALA A 71 -1.11 5.97 0.66
N VAL A 72 -0.95 5.02 1.57
CA VAL A 72 -1.55 5.04 2.91
C VAL A 72 -0.51 4.64 3.95
N ILE A 73 -0.64 5.20 5.15
CA ILE A 73 0.13 4.74 6.31
C ILE A 73 -0.62 3.58 6.96
N VAL A 74 0.10 2.50 7.25
CA VAL A 74 -0.41 1.32 7.95
C VAL A 74 0.54 0.93 9.09
N PRO A 75 0.04 0.33 10.18
CA PRO A 75 0.89 0.01 11.33
C PRO A 75 1.92 -1.08 11.02
N LYS A 76 1.61 -1.99 10.08
CA LYS A 76 2.50 -3.06 9.61
C LYS A 76 2.00 -3.62 8.28
N LEU A 77 2.88 -4.33 7.56
CA LEU A 77 2.52 -5.05 6.36
C LEU A 77 2.00 -6.46 6.69
N PRO A 78 1.02 -7.00 5.94
CA PRO A 78 0.51 -8.34 6.16
C PRO A 78 1.52 -9.36 5.62
N LYS A 79 2.31 -9.94 6.52
CA LYS A 79 3.34 -10.93 6.19
C LYS A 79 2.89 -12.34 6.57
N THR A 80 3.31 -13.31 5.78
CA THR A 80 3.24 -14.73 6.12
C THR A 80 4.33 -15.09 7.12
N ARG A 81 4.23 -16.24 7.78
CA ARG A 81 5.27 -16.76 8.70
C ARG A 81 6.67 -16.91 8.08
N ALA A 82 6.77 -16.88 6.74
CA ALA A 82 8.03 -16.88 6.00
C ALA A 82 8.53 -15.46 5.65
N GLY A 83 7.92 -14.40 6.20
CA GLY A 83 8.24 -13.00 5.95
C GLY A 83 7.71 -12.43 4.62
N LYS A 84 7.06 -13.24 3.77
CA LYS A 84 6.53 -12.77 2.48
C LYS A 84 5.27 -11.93 2.68
N ILE A 85 5.21 -10.75 2.05
CA ILE A 85 4.04 -9.87 2.06
C ILE A 85 2.91 -10.50 1.22
N ALA A 86 1.72 -10.60 1.79
CA ALA A 86 0.51 -11.13 1.16
C ALA A 86 -0.15 -10.11 0.20
N ARG A 87 0.63 -9.65 -0.80
CA ARG A 87 0.25 -8.58 -1.74
C ARG A 87 -1.07 -8.85 -2.47
N ASN A 88 -1.32 -10.09 -2.88
CA ASN A 88 -2.56 -10.46 -3.58
C ASN A 88 -3.81 -10.19 -2.72
N THR A 89 -3.78 -10.55 -1.44
CA THR A 89 -4.90 -10.32 -0.52
C THR A 89 -5.16 -8.82 -0.33
N VAL A 90 -4.09 -8.01 -0.25
CA VAL A 90 -4.21 -6.54 -0.15
C VAL A 90 -4.76 -5.93 -1.43
N ALA A 91 -4.30 -6.38 -2.61
CA ALA A 91 -4.79 -5.89 -3.89
C ALA A 91 -6.29 -6.17 -4.07
N LEU A 92 -6.73 -7.40 -3.76
CA LEU A 92 -8.16 -7.78 -3.81
C LEU A 92 -8.99 -6.98 -2.82
N MET A 93 -8.49 -6.80 -1.58
CA MET A 93 -9.15 -5.96 -0.57
C MET A 93 -9.31 -4.52 -1.06
N ALA A 94 -8.23 -3.89 -1.55
CA ALA A 94 -8.27 -2.51 -2.03
C ALA A 94 -9.24 -2.36 -3.21
N ALA A 95 -9.32 -3.36 -4.08
CA ALA A 95 -10.25 -3.42 -5.21
C ALA A 95 -11.71 -3.73 -4.81
N GLY A 96 -12.00 -4.02 -3.53
CA GLY A 96 -13.34 -4.43 -3.09
C GLY A 96 -13.77 -5.80 -3.63
N GLN A 97 -12.83 -6.65 -4.01
CA GLN A 97 -13.09 -7.99 -4.55
C GLN A 97 -13.07 -9.05 -3.44
N PRO A 98 -13.74 -10.20 -3.63
CA PRO A 98 -13.65 -11.32 -2.70
C PRO A 98 -12.21 -11.78 -2.49
N PHE A 99 -11.80 -11.95 -1.25
CA PHE A 99 -10.48 -12.47 -0.89
C PHE A 99 -10.56 -13.40 0.31
N LYS A 100 -9.51 -14.22 0.46
CA LYS A 100 -9.29 -15.04 1.66
C LYS A 100 -7.95 -14.66 2.27
N ILE A 101 -7.93 -14.52 3.59
CA ILE A 101 -6.67 -14.37 4.33
C ILE A 101 -5.97 -15.74 4.34
N PRO A 102 -4.72 -15.84 3.86
CA PRO A 102 -4.00 -17.11 3.89
C PRO A 102 -3.81 -17.62 5.32
N VAL A 103 -3.96 -18.92 5.55
CA VAL A 103 -3.71 -19.55 6.86
C VAL A 103 -2.25 -19.42 7.33
N THR A 104 -1.35 -19.10 6.41
CA THR A 104 0.07 -18.85 6.67
C THR A 104 0.36 -17.41 7.10
N ILE A 105 -0.67 -16.55 7.21
CA ILE A 105 -0.49 -15.19 7.73
C ILE A 105 0.05 -15.26 9.17
N GLU A 106 1.02 -14.40 9.47
CA GLU A 106 1.56 -14.28 10.82
C GLU A 106 0.56 -13.61 11.75
N ASP A 107 -0.04 -12.51 11.29
CA ASP A 107 -1.03 -11.76 12.05
C ASP A 107 -2.16 -11.24 11.15
N ALA A 108 -3.37 -11.78 11.37
CA ALA A 108 -4.57 -11.37 10.65
C ALA A 108 -5.18 -10.05 11.16
N SER A 109 -4.83 -9.59 12.38
CA SER A 109 -5.37 -8.35 12.97
C SER A 109 -4.94 -7.08 12.22
N VAL A 110 -3.94 -7.17 11.35
CA VAL A 110 -3.50 -6.04 10.52
C VAL A 110 -4.53 -5.66 9.45
N TYR A 111 -5.32 -6.61 8.97
CA TYR A 111 -6.21 -6.40 7.83
C TYR A 111 -7.32 -5.37 8.08
N PRO A 112 -7.99 -5.35 9.25
CA PRO A 112 -8.87 -4.24 9.63
C PRO A 112 -8.20 -2.86 9.54
N HIS A 113 -7.00 -2.69 10.10
CA HIS A 113 -6.29 -1.40 10.04
C HIS A 113 -5.93 -0.99 8.61
N ILE A 114 -5.50 -1.94 7.78
CA ILE A 114 -5.25 -1.68 6.36
C ILE A 114 -6.54 -1.23 5.67
N ARG A 115 -7.66 -1.92 5.93
CA ARG A 115 -8.97 -1.56 5.38
C ARG A 115 -9.36 -0.13 5.79
N ASP A 116 -9.23 0.23 7.06
CA ASP A 116 -9.58 1.56 7.55
C ASP A 116 -8.77 2.64 6.82
N SER A 117 -7.45 2.45 6.68
CA SER A 117 -6.59 3.37 5.92
C SER A 117 -6.98 3.46 4.45
N LEU A 118 -7.38 2.34 3.82
CA LEU A 118 -7.84 2.33 2.42
C LEU A 118 -9.19 3.02 2.24
N GLN A 119 -10.10 2.89 3.20
CA GLN A 119 -11.41 3.53 3.15
C GLN A 119 -11.32 5.05 3.25
N GLN A 120 -10.33 5.58 3.99
CA GLN A 120 -10.05 7.03 4.05
C GLN A 120 -9.73 7.63 2.68
N ILE A 121 -9.18 6.83 1.76
CA ILE A 121 -8.87 7.26 0.38
C ILE A 121 -9.89 6.73 -0.65
N GLY A 122 -11.03 6.20 -0.19
CA GLY A 122 -12.14 5.76 -1.04
C GLY A 122 -12.03 4.35 -1.63
N TYR A 123 -11.07 3.54 -1.16
CA TYR A 123 -10.86 2.14 -1.57
C TYR A 123 -11.35 1.15 -0.52
N ALA A 124 -11.33 -0.15 -0.83
CA ALA A 124 -11.83 -1.20 0.07
C ALA A 124 -13.27 -0.98 0.55
N LYS A 125 -14.13 -0.49 -0.35
CA LYS A 125 -15.58 -0.43 -0.12
C LYS A 125 -16.13 -1.84 0.11
N GLU A 126 -17.14 -1.97 0.97
CA GLU A 126 -17.73 -3.28 1.26
C GLU A 126 -18.15 -3.98 -0.03
N TYR A 127 -17.72 -5.23 -0.16
CA TYR A 127 -18.24 -6.12 -1.19
C TYR A 127 -19.72 -6.38 -0.86
N GLN A 128 -20.62 -5.75 -1.60
CA GLN A 128 -22.03 -6.10 -1.61
C GLN A 128 -22.22 -7.24 -2.63
N PRO A 129 -22.36 -8.50 -2.20
CA PRO A 129 -22.83 -9.54 -3.11
C PRO A 129 -24.24 -9.15 -3.58
N GLN A 130 -24.45 -9.13 -4.90
CA GLN A 130 -25.79 -9.13 -5.47
C GLN A 130 -26.46 -10.49 -5.23
#